data_AF-A0A7X3M657-F1
#
_entry.id   AF-A0A7X3M657-F1
#
_cell.length_a   1.000
_cell.length_b   1.000
_cell.length_c   1.000
_cell.angle_alpha   90.00
_cell.angle_beta   90.00
_cell.angle_gamma   90.00
#
_symmetry.space_group_name_H-M   'P 1'
#
loop_
_entity.id
_entity.type
_entity.pdbx_description
1 polymer ?
#
loop_
_entity_poly.entity_id
_entity_poly.type
_entity_poly.pdbx_seq_one_letter_code
_entity_poly.pdbx_strand_id
1 'polypeptide(L)'
;MLKLKDELRRSVQYFIKKMPWAYQDRIYYFHKFRKLPNLRQPKVFNEKVLYRKFVFGDYQIYGRLSDKYSVREYIAEKVGSEYLIPLVYETSDPHSLHTLPSWKNTVIKPNHGSNMVEILLEEPDALKKQKIISDCHRWLKTDFANEAREIHYRYIKPRILVEQYIGDGKTAPIDYKFHMFNKRDGSFEYVLQVIYNRCNPLLSMNFYVNNLNEAYHKIRDTGLDVNPQMAQLQHALALSKTLASDFDYVRVDWYIDGDRIYFGELTFTPGAGLVTGLDRGLNQMMGDMWIQDRRGTQIPGVTVPEVAIPAVLKKI
;
A
#
# COMPACT_ATOMS: atom_id res chain seq x y z
N MET A 1 3.25 37.14 -20.19
CA MET A 1 2.03 36.45 -19.71
C MET A 1 2.29 35.03 -19.16
N LEU A 2 3.16 34.20 -19.78
CA LEU A 2 3.53 32.87 -19.25
C LEU A 2 4.21 32.92 -17.87
N LYS A 3 5.18 33.84 -17.67
CA LYS A 3 5.90 34.00 -16.39
C LYS A 3 4.97 34.32 -15.20
N LEU A 4 3.96 35.16 -15.40
CA LEU A 4 2.99 35.52 -14.35
C LEU A 4 2.12 34.33 -13.93
N LYS A 5 1.68 33.50 -14.90
CA LYS A 5 0.90 32.28 -14.60
C LYS A 5 1.74 31.26 -13.82
N ASP A 6 3.01 31.10 -14.17
CA ASP A 6 3.92 30.18 -13.49
C ASP A 6 4.26 30.66 -12.08
N GLU A 7 4.49 31.96 -11.89
CA GLU A 7 4.69 32.56 -10.57
C GLU A 7 3.44 32.44 -9.70
N LEU A 8 2.25 32.72 -10.25
CA LEU A 8 1.00 32.56 -9.52
C LEU A 8 0.78 31.10 -9.11
N ARG A 9 1.07 30.15 -10.01
CA ARG A 9 0.99 28.71 -9.73
C ARG A 9 1.95 28.30 -8.62
N ARG A 10 3.20 28.79 -8.64
CA ARG A 10 4.20 28.54 -7.59
C ARG A 10 3.74 29.11 -6.25
N SER A 11 3.21 30.33 -6.24
CA SER A 11 2.68 30.96 -5.03
C SER A 11 1.50 30.19 -4.44
N VAL A 12 0.53 29.78 -5.28
CA VAL A 12 -0.61 28.96 -4.84
C VAL A 12 -0.14 27.62 -4.27
N GLN A 13 0.80 26.93 -4.95
CA GLN A 13 1.38 25.69 -4.44
C GLN A 13 2.12 25.88 -3.12
N TYR A 14 2.83 26.99 -2.96
CA TYR A 14 3.50 27.34 -1.70
C TYR A 14 2.49 27.49 -0.56
N PHE A 15 1.40 28.23 -0.77
CA PHE A 15 0.35 28.38 0.25
C PHE A 15 -0.33 27.06 0.60
N ILE A 16 -0.67 26.24 -0.41
CA ILE A 16 -1.26 24.91 -0.17
C ILE A 16 -0.33 24.06 0.70
N LYS A 17 0.98 24.01 0.38
CA LYS A 17 1.96 23.24 1.16
C LYS A 17 2.08 23.67 2.63
N LYS A 18 1.70 24.90 2.97
CA LYS A 18 1.73 25.44 4.34
C LYS A 18 0.43 25.19 5.12
N MET A 19 -0.64 24.75 4.47
CA MET A 19 -1.91 24.46 5.14
C MET A 19 -1.84 23.13 5.93
N PRO A 20 -2.68 22.97 6.97
CA PRO A 20 -2.99 21.67 7.56
C PRO A 20 -3.29 20.59 6.51
N TRP A 21 -2.90 19.34 6.77
CA TRP A 21 -3.08 18.25 5.79
C TRP A 21 -4.54 18.04 5.43
N ALA A 22 -5.45 18.21 6.40
CA ALA A 22 -6.89 18.12 6.19
C ALA A 22 -7.41 19.09 5.11
N TYR A 23 -6.87 20.31 5.02
CA TYR A 23 -7.26 21.26 3.97
C TYR A 23 -6.60 20.94 2.63
N GLN A 24 -5.31 20.57 2.64
CA GLN A 24 -4.60 20.18 1.42
C GLN A 24 -5.31 19.04 0.70
N ASP A 25 -5.68 17.98 1.42
CA ASP A 25 -6.28 16.81 0.81
C ASP A 25 -7.72 17.07 0.35
N ARG A 26 -8.45 18.03 0.96
CA ARG A 26 -9.75 18.50 0.41
C ARG A 26 -9.58 19.24 -0.91
N ILE A 27 -8.52 20.03 -1.05
CA ILE A 27 -8.18 20.71 -2.31
C ILE A 27 -7.77 19.68 -3.37
N TYR A 28 -6.94 18.69 -3.01
CA TYR A 28 -6.55 17.61 -3.92
C TYR A 28 -7.75 16.77 -4.36
N TYR A 29 -8.63 16.43 -3.42
CA TYR A 29 -9.88 15.72 -3.71
C TYR A 29 -10.76 16.52 -4.67
N PHE A 30 -10.92 17.83 -4.44
CA PHE A 30 -11.65 18.71 -5.36
C PHE A 30 -11.02 18.79 -6.75
N HIS A 31 -9.69 18.92 -6.82
CA HIS A 31 -9.00 18.94 -8.11
C HIS A 31 -9.17 17.64 -8.88
N LYS A 32 -9.13 16.50 -8.18
CA LYS A 32 -9.23 15.16 -8.74
C LYS A 32 -10.66 14.80 -9.18
N PHE A 33 -11.65 15.01 -8.31
CA PHE A 33 -13.03 14.53 -8.49
C PHE A 33 -14.05 15.63 -8.79
N ARG A 34 -13.62 16.90 -8.83
CA ARG A 34 -14.48 18.08 -9.08
C ARG A 34 -15.63 18.23 -8.07
N LYS A 35 -15.46 17.67 -6.87
CA LYS A 35 -16.40 17.71 -5.75
C LYS A 35 -15.61 17.81 -4.45
N LEU A 36 -16.15 18.44 -3.42
CA LEU A 36 -15.54 18.42 -2.08
C LEU A 36 -15.93 17.12 -1.36
N PRO A 37 -15.03 16.53 -0.55
CA PRO A 37 -15.37 15.31 0.19
C PRO A 37 -16.26 15.64 1.39
N ASN A 38 -17.27 14.80 1.64
CA ASN A 38 -18.09 14.88 2.85
C ASN A 38 -17.45 14.09 4.01
N LEU A 39 -16.60 14.76 4.79
CA LEU A 39 -15.96 14.13 5.97
C LEU A 39 -16.86 14.09 7.22
N ARG A 40 -18.02 14.76 7.22
CA ARG A 40 -18.97 14.70 8.34
C ARG A 40 -19.78 13.41 8.31
N GLN A 41 -20.16 13.00 7.10
CA GLN A 41 -20.90 11.76 6.83
C GLN A 41 -20.32 11.14 5.54
N PRO A 42 -19.16 10.45 5.63
CA PRO A 42 -18.51 9.87 4.47
C PRO A 42 -19.36 8.75 3.88
N LYS A 43 -19.65 8.83 2.58
CA LYS A 43 -20.52 7.86 1.89
C LYS A 43 -19.73 6.95 0.97
N VAL A 44 -18.83 7.53 0.17
CA VAL A 44 -18.03 6.78 -0.80
C VAL A 44 -16.70 6.33 -0.22
N PHE A 45 -16.09 5.31 -0.82
CA PHE A 45 -14.83 4.71 -0.37
C PHE A 45 -13.71 5.74 -0.17
N ASN A 46 -13.46 6.60 -1.16
CA ASN A 46 -12.42 7.63 -1.04
C ASN A 46 -12.68 8.62 0.12
N GLU A 47 -13.94 8.97 0.41
CA GLU A 47 -14.28 9.81 1.57
C GLU A 47 -14.03 9.08 2.88
N LYS A 48 -14.34 7.78 2.95
CA LYS A 48 -14.08 6.92 4.11
C LYS A 48 -12.59 6.75 4.36
N VAL A 49 -11.77 6.62 3.32
CA VAL A 49 -10.30 6.63 3.45
C VAL A 49 -9.81 7.97 4.04
N LEU A 50 -10.30 9.11 3.52
CA LEU A 50 -9.95 10.42 4.08
C LEU A 50 -10.43 10.56 5.53
N TYR A 51 -11.62 10.07 5.86
CA TYR A 51 -12.15 10.06 7.22
C TYR A 51 -11.23 9.26 8.15
N ARG A 52 -10.81 8.06 7.75
CA ARG A 52 -9.86 7.25 8.52
C ARG A 52 -8.54 7.98 8.74
N LYS A 53 -8.03 8.63 7.70
CA LYS A 53 -6.74 9.35 7.75
C LYS A 53 -6.74 10.55 8.71
N PHE A 54 -7.88 11.20 8.96
CA PHE A 54 -7.92 12.46 9.72
C PHE A 54 -8.70 12.41 11.02
N VAL A 55 -9.78 11.64 11.05
CA VAL A 55 -10.74 11.67 12.15
C VAL A 55 -10.58 10.42 13.01
N PHE A 56 -10.29 9.28 12.37
CA PHE A 56 -10.41 7.99 13.02
C PHE A 56 -9.38 6.99 12.46
N GLY A 57 -8.20 6.93 13.06
CA GLY A 57 -7.18 5.98 12.64
C GLY A 57 -6.16 5.68 13.72
N ASP A 58 -5.84 4.41 13.88
CA ASP A 58 -4.73 3.97 14.70
C ASP A 58 -3.43 4.04 13.89
N TYR A 59 -2.85 5.24 13.83
CA TYR A 59 -1.68 5.47 12.97
C TYR A 59 -0.45 4.67 13.39
N GLN A 60 -0.37 4.23 14.66
CA GLN A 60 0.74 3.41 15.15
C GLN A 60 0.58 1.97 14.68
N ILE A 61 -0.61 1.38 14.85
CA ILE A 61 -0.90 0.03 14.35
C ILE A 61 -0.78 0.00 12.83
N TYR A 62 -1.37 0.99 12.12
CA TYR A 62 -1.26 1.06 10.66
C TYR A 62 0.20 1.25 10.22
N GLY A 63 0.99 2.04 10.96
CA GLY A 63 2.43 2.19 10.70
C GLY A 63 3.17 0.86 10.84
N ARG A 64 3.00 0.16 11.96
CA ARG A 64 3.64 -1.15 12.21
C ARG A 64 3.26 -2.19 11.15
N LEU A 65 2.00 -2.21 10.73
CA LEU A 65 1.49 -3.21 9.78
C LEU A 65 1.70 -2.83 8.31
N SER A 66 1.99 -1.57 8.00
CA SER A 66 2.43 -1.15 6.65
C SER A 66 3.96 -1.11 6.50
N ASP A 67 4.72 -1.19 7.60
CA ASP A 67 6.17 -1.42 7.59
C ASP A 67 6.49 -2.82 7.09
N LYS A 68 7.10 -2.89 5.89
CA LYS A 68 7.47 -4.15 5.22
C LYS A 68 8.42 -5.04 6.04
N TYR A 69 9.08 -4.48 7.06
CA TYR A 69 9.90 -5.24 8.01
C TYR A 69 9.07 -5.74 9.20
N SER A 70 8.46 -4.85 9.99
CA SER A 70 7.78 -5.26 11.22
C SER A 70 6.46 -6.02 10.99
N VAL A 71 5.82 -5.86 9.83
CA VAL A 71 4.61 -6.64 9.49
C VAL A 71 4.89 -8.14 9.42
N ARG A 72 6.14 -8.54 9.17
CA ARG A 72 6.51 -9.95 8.97
C ARG A 72 6.19 -10.81 10.20
N GLU A 73 6.40 -10.29 11.40
CA GLU A 73 6.04 -10.96 12.65
C GLU A 73 4.53 -11.23 12.73
N TYR A 74 3.72 -10.21 12.42
CA TYR A 74 2.25 -10.33 12.41
C TYR A 74 1.76 -11.37 11.40
N ILE A 75 2.35 -11.40 10.20
CA ILE A 75 1.98 -12.40 9.17
C ILE A 75 2.39 -13.81 9.62
N ALA A 76 3.60 -13.97 10.15
CA ALA A 76 4.08 -15.27 10.63
C ALA A 76 3.20 -15.83 11.76
N GLU A 77 2.73 -14.98 12.67
CA GLU A 77 1.84 -15.36 13.76
C GLU A 77 0.42 -15.70 13.28
N LYS A 78 -0.16 -14.87 12.40
CA LYS A 78 -1.58 -14.99 12.01
C LYS A 78 -1.85 -16.06 10.96
N VAL A 79 -0.95 -16.20 9.99
CA VAL A 79 -1.16 -17.09 8.84
C VAL A 79 0.01 -18.01 8.54
N GLY A 80 1.21 -17.74 9.07
CA GLY A 80 2.39 -18.57 8.89
C GLY A 80 3.50 -17.89 8.09
N SER A 81 4.74 -18.27 8.40
CA SER A 81 5.94 -17.70 7.78
C SER A 81 6.18 -18.13 6.34
N GLU A 82 5.56 -19.23 5.90
CA GLU A 82 5.65 -19.78 4.55
C GLU A 82 5.07 -18.84 3.48
N TYR A 83 4.19 -17.93 3.88
CA TYR A 83 3.62 -16.91 3.00
C TYR A 83 4.51 -15.67 2.87
N LEU A 84 5.58 -15.54 3.66
CA LEU A 84 6.49 -14.41 3.55
C LEU A 84 7.51 -14.63 2.44
N ILE A 85 7.80 -13.58 1.68
CA ILE A 85 8.96 -13.57 0.79
C ILE A 85 10.23 -13.71 1.65
N PRO A 86 11.17 -14.63 1.33
CA PRO A 86 12.40 -14.79 2.08
C PRO A 86 13.19 -13.48 2.18
N LEU A 87 13.52 -13.08 3.41
CA LEU A 87 14.35 -11.91 3.68
C LEU A 87 15.80 -12.35 3.71
N VAL A 88 16.59 -11.85 2.77
CA VAL A 88 18.03 -12.13 2.65
C VAL A 88 18.83 -11.24 3.58
N TYR A 89 18.45 -9.96 3.69
CA TYR A 89 19.18 -8.98 4.50
C TYR A 89 18.31 -7.78 4.88
N GLU A 90 18.69 -7.13 5.98
CA GLU A 90 18.13 -5.86 6.43
C GLU A 90 19.25 -4.97 6.96
N THR A 91 19.17 -3.68 6.67
CA THR A 91 20.12 -2.71 7.23
C THR A 91 19.57 -1.29 7.28
N SER A 92 20.06 -0.52 8.27
CA SER A 92 19.93 0.94 8.29
C SER A 92 21.11 1.67 7.63
N ASP A 93 22.20 0.96 7.31
CA ASP A 93 23.37 1.50 6.63
C ASP A 93 23.51 0.88 5.23
N PRO A 94 23.16 1.61 4.15
CA PRO A 94 23.28 1.13 2.78
C PRO A 94 24.66 0.60 2.38
N HIS A 95 25.75 1.06 3.00
CA HIS A 95 27.09 0.55 2.67
C HIS A 95 27.29 -0.92 3.06
N SER A 96 26.58 -1.39 4.10
CA SER A 96 26.64 -2.79 4.54
C SER A 96 26.09 -3.78 3.50
N LEU A 97 25.38 -3.33 2.46
CA LEU A 97 24.96 -4.18 1.35
C LEU A 97 26.17 -4.84 0.64
N HIS A 98 27.36 -4.24 0.70
CA HIS A 98 28.59 -4.85 0.18
C HIS A 98 29.01 -6.14 0.90
N THR A 99 28.49 -6.40 2.10
CA THR A 99 28.74 -7.64 2.85
C THR A 99 28.00 -8.85 2.27
N LEU A 100 27.01 -8.61 1.40
CA LEU A 100 26.26 -9.69 0.77
C LEU A 100 27.14 -10.48 -0.20
N PRO A 101 27.11 -11.82 -0.12
CA PRO A 101 27.90 -12.66 -1.02
C PRO A 101 27.46 -12.54 -2.48
N SER A 102 26.18 -12.27 -2.72
CA SER A 102 25.62 -12.02 -4.05
C SER A 102 24.39 -11.12 -3.95
N TRP A 103 24.21 -10.28 -4.97
CA TRP A 103 23.03 -9.42 -5.13
C TRP A 103 22.08 -9.97 -6.21
N LYS A 104 22.48 -11.04 -6.91
CA LYS A 104 21.66 -11.72 -7.91
C LYS A 104 20.38 -12.31 -7.29
N ASN A 105 19.30 -12.31 -8.07
CA ASN A 105 17.97 -12.79 -7.70
C ASN A 105 17.42 -12.14 -6.43
N THR A 106 17.65 -10.83 -6.28
CA THR A 106 17.15 -10.06 -5.13
C THR A 106 16.32 -8.85 -5.53
N VAL A 107 15.52 -8.38 -4.58
CA VAL A 107 14.79 -7.12 -4.64
C VAL A 107 15.24 -6.25 -3.47
N ILE A 108 15.82 -5.09 -3.78
CA ILE A 108 16.29 -4.11 -2.78
C ILE A 108 15.26 -2.98 -2.71
N LYS A 109 14.70 -2.72 -1.53
CA LYS A 109 13.65 -1.71 -1.32
C LYS A 109 13.68 -1.16 0.10
N PRO A 110 13.24 0.08 0.36
CA PRO A 110 13.03 0.55 1.71
C PRO A 110 11.75 -0.05 2.30
N ASN A 111 11.72 -0.20 3.62
CA ASN A 111 10.55 -0.74 4.33
C ASN A 111 9.35 0.21 4.40
N HIS A 112 9.59 1.51 4.28
CA HIS A 112 8.66 2.59 4.62
C HIS A 112 8.08 3.33 3.40
N GLY A 113 7.93 2.65 2.25
CA GLY A 113 7.30 3.29 1.10
C GLY A 113 7.02 2.39 -0.11
N SER A 114 6.82 3.03 -1.25
CA SER A 114 6.54 2.40 -2.55
C SER A 114 7.26 3.13 -3.70
N ASN A 115 7.31 2.52 -4.89
CA ASN A 115 8.03 3.03 -6.07
C ASN A 115 9.53 3.32 -5.85
N MET A 116 10.11 2.76 -4.80
CA MET A 116 11.54 2.79 -4.47
C MET A 116 12.01 1.35 -4.43
N VAL A 117 12.45 0.82 -5.57
CA VAL A 117 12.77 -0.60 -5.70
C VAL A 117 13.82 -0.80 -6.77
N GLU A 118 14.75 -1.71 -6.52
CA GLU A 118 15.73 -2.20 -7.48
C GLU A 118 15.61 -3.73 -7.55
N ILE A 119 15.34 -4.24 -8.75
CA ILE A 119 15.18 -5.68 -9.03
C ILE A 119 16.42 -6.16 -9.74
N LEU A 120 17.08 -7.18 -9.18
CA LEU A 120 18.36 -7.69 -9.66
C LEU A 120 18.22 -9.17 -10.00
N LEU A 121 18.07 -9.48 -11.29
CA LEU A 121 18.03 -10.87 -11.79
C LEU A 121 19.43 -11.45 -12.03
N GLU A 122 20.41 -10.56 -12.19
CA GLU A 122 21.82 -10.89 -12.41
C GLU A 122 22.68 -10.07 -11.46
N GLU A 123 23.93 -10.48 -11.27
CA GLU A 123 24.87 -9.76 -10.41
C GLU A 123 25.20 -8.40 -11.04
N PRO A 124 24.91 -7.26 -10.37
CA PRO A 124 25.20 -5.95 -10.91
C PRO A 124 26.70 -5.65 -10.88
N ASP A 125 27.17 -4.88 -11.86
CA ASP A 125 28.53 -4.36 -11.86
C ASP A 125 28.78 -3.33 -10.72
N ALA A 126 30.04 -2.95 -10.53
CA ALA A 126 30.44 -2.03 -9.46
C ALA A 126 29.76 -0.65 -9.57
N LEU A 127 29.54 -0.15 -10.79
CA LEU A 127 28.92 1.16 -11.03
C LEU A 127 27.44 1.13 -10.65
N LYS A 128 26.72 0.07 -11.03
CA LYS A 128 25.32 -0.14 -10.67
C LYS A 128 25.17 -0.36 -9.17
N LYS A 129 26.07 -1.11 -8.51
CA LYS A 129 26.09 -1.23 -7.04
C LYS A 129 26.23 0.13 -6.36
N GLN A 130 27.16 0.98 -6.80
CA GLN A 130 27.34 2.32 -6.27
C GLN A 130 26.09 3.19 -6.44
N LYS A 131 25.44 3.11 -7.61
CA LYS A 131 24.17 3.82 -7.87
C LYS A 131 23.06 3.36 -6.91
N ILE A 132 22.88 2.05 -6.74
CA ILE A 132 21.87 1.47 -5.83
C ILE A 132 22.09 1.94 -4.40
N ILE A 133 23.33 1.98 -3.92
CA ILE A 133 23.67 2.46 -2.58
C ILE A 133 23.31 3.93 -2.42
N SER A 134 23.64 4.77 -3.42
CA SER A 134 23.24 6.18 -3.45
C SER A 134 21.72 6.34 -3.42
N ASP A 135 21.00 5.54 -4.20
CA ASP A 135 19.53 5.51 -4.20
C ASP A 135 18.97 5.09 -2.85
N CYS A 136 19.56 4.08 -2.18
CA CYS A 136 19.19 3.67 -0.83
C CYS A 136 19.37 4.81 0.19
N HIS A 137 20.49 5.55 0.14
CA HIS A 137 20.67 6.73 1.00
C HIS A 137 19.62 7.80 0.77
N ARG A 138 19.22 8.01 -0.50
CA ARG A 138 18.14 8.93 -0.85
C ARG A 138 16.80 8.44 -0.31
N TRP A 139 16.48 7.16 -0.49
CA TRP A 139 15.24 6.55 0.00
C TRP A 139 15.11 6.67 1.53
N LEU A 140 16.18 6.40 2.29
CA LEU A 140 16.17 6.53 3.75
C LEU A 140 15.93 7.96 4.24
N LYS A 141 16.17 8.98 3.41
CA LYS A 141 15.95 10.40 3.72
C LYS A 141 14.60 10.93 3.24
N THR A 142 13.85 10.12 2.48
CA THR A 142 12.56 10.53 1.92
C THR A 142 11.48 10.56 2.99
N ASP A 143 10.78 11.69 3.15
CA ASP A 143 9.54 11.77 3.95
C ASP A 143 8.38 11.18 3.15
N PHE A 144 8.33 9.85 3.09
CA PHE A 144 7.35 9.14 2.27
C PHE A 144 5.91 9.41 2.73
N ALA A 145 5.68 9.63 4.02
CA ALA A 145 4.37 9.99 4.53
C ALA A 145 3.85 11.29 3.90
N ASN A 146 4.73 12.28 3.72
CA ASN A 146 4.38 13.52 3.04
C ASN A 146 4.22 13.35 1.53
N GLU A 147 5.06 12.54 0.87
CA GLU A 147 4.96 12.27 -0.56
C GLU A 147 3.69 11.51 -0.93
N ALA A 148 3.42 10.39 -0.25
CA ALA A 148 2.24 9.56 -0.46
C ALA A 148 0.97 10.14 0.16
N ARG A 149 1.11 11.13 1.04
CA ARG A 149 0.02 11.70 1.85
C ARG A 149 -0.62 10.67 2.77
N GLU A 150 0.14 9.73 3.29
CA GLU A 150 -0.33 8.67 4.18
C GLU A 150 0.37 8.78 5.54
N ILE A 151 -0.36 9.29 6.55
CA ILE A 151 0.24 9.73 7.81
C ILE A 151 0.92 8.62 8.62
N HIS A 152 0.43 7.38 8.50
CA HIS A 152 0.92 6.25 9.27
C HIS A 152 2.37 5.86 8.92
N TYR A 153 2.86 6.21 7.72
CA TYR A 153 4.27 6.02 7.36
C TYR A 153 5.24 6.84 8.23
N ARG A 154 4.77 7.90 8.93
CA ARG A 154 5.62 8.67 9.86
C ARG A 154 6.09 7.86 11.07
N TYR A 155 5.40 6.77 11.40
CA TYR A 155 5.72 5.92 12.54
C TYR A 155 6.64 4.76 12.16
N ILE A 156 7.08 4.70 10.90
CA ILE A 156 7.97 3.65 10.42
C ILE A 156 9.41 4.15 10.47
N LYS A 157 10.29 3.40 11.13
CA LYS A 157 11.72 3.69 11.11
C LYS A 157 12.32 3.21 9.77
N PRO A 158 12.90 4.11 8.95
CA PRO A 158 13.47 3.74 7.66
C PRO A 158 14.61 2.71 7.76
N ARG A 159 14.49 1.64 6.98
CA ARG A 159 15.45 0.54 6.79
C ARG A 159 15.44 0.10 5.32
N ILE A 160 16.53 -0.52 4.87
CA ILE A 160 16.63 -1.18 3.57
C ILE A 160 16.44 -2.68 3.77
N LEU A 161 15.58 -3.27 2.95
CA LEU A 161 15.33 -4.70 2.89
C LEU A 161 15.88 -5.26 1.59
N VAL A 162 16.45 -6.47 1.68
CA VAL A 162 16.83 -7.29 0.55
C VAL A 162 16.01 -8.57 0.64
N GLU A 163 15.08 -8.73 -0.28
CA GLU A 163 14.22 -9.91 -0.37
C GLU A 163 14.66 -10.78 -1.55
N GLN A 164 14.37 -12.08 -1.49
CA GLN A 164 14.50 -12.95 -2.66
C GLN A 164 13.51 -12.51 -3.75
N TYR A 165 13.98 -12.46 -4.99
CA TYR A 165 13.10 -12.23 -6.14
C TYR A 165 12.17 -13.43 -6.35
N ILE A 166 10.89 -13.16 -6.58
CA ILE A 166 9.85 -14.15 -6.90
C ILE A 166 9.35 -13.92 -8.33
N GLY A 167 9.06 -15.00 -9.07
CA GLY A 167 8.63 -14.97 -10.47
C GLY A 167 9.71 -15.40 -11.48
N ASP A 168 9.34 -15.33 -12.76
CA ASP A 168 10.11 -15.90 -13.87
C ASP A 168 11.16 -14.95 -14.48
N GLY A 169 11.24 -13.71 -13.99
CA GLY A 169 12.15 -12.67 -14.52
C GLY A 169 11.74 -12.12 -15.90
N LYS A 170 10.65 -12.61 -16.49
CA LYS A 170 10.19 -12.22 -17.83
C LYS A 170 9.00 -11.28 -17.76
N THR A 171 8.11 -11.51 -16.80
CA THR A 171 6.88 -10.73 -16.63
C THR A 171 6.84 -10.09 -15.25
N ALA A 172 6.29 -8.87 -15.19
CA ALA A 172 6.01 -8.25 -13.90
C ALA A 172 4.94 -9.09 -13.18
N PRO A 173 5.10 -9.36 -11.88
CA PRO A 173 4.14 -10.16 -11.14
C PRO A 173 2.76 -9.51 -11.15
N ILE A 174 1.72 -10.34 -11.24
CA ILE A 174 0.33 -9.91 -11.12
C ILE A 174 0.07 -9.60 -9.64
N ASP A 175 -0.55 -8.46 -9.35
CA ASP A 175 -1.00 -8.13 -8.01
C ASP A 175 -2.45 -8.53 -7.81
N TYR A 176 -2.70 -9.36 -6.80
CA TYR A 176 -4.05 -9.70 -6.35
C TYR A 176 -4.33 -8.93 -5.06
N LYS A 177 -5.14 -7.87 -5.17
CA LYS A 177 -5.41 -6.95 -4.06
C LYS A 177 -6.83 -7.14 -3.56
N PHE A 178 -6.97 -7.78 -2.41
CA PHE A 178 -8.26 -7.98 -1.76
C PHE A 178 -8.57 -6.79 -0.86
N HIS A 179 -9.51 -5.94 -1.29
CA HIS A 179 -10.13 -4.96 -0.41
C HIS A 179 -11.14 -5.67 0.48
N MET A 180 -10.80 -5.89 1.75
CA MET A 180 -11.60 -6.63 2.72
C MET A 180 -12.41 -5.69 3.59
N PHE A 181 -13.71 -5.92 3.70
CA PHE A 181 -14.65 -5.14 4.52
C PHE A 181 -15.30 -6.06 5.54
N ASN A 182 -14.88 -5.92 6.80
CA ASN A 182 -15.40 -6.74 7.90
C ASN A 182 -16.74 -6.19 8.40
N LYS A 183 -17.73 -7.06 8.56
CA LYS A 183 -19.05 -6.73 9.08
C LYS A 183 -19.13 -7.01 10.58
N ARG A 184 -20.11 -6.40 11.24
CA ARG A 184 -20.31 -6.55 12.70
C ARG A 184 -20.62 -7.98 13.13
N ASP A 185 -21.15 -8.80 12.22
CA ASP A 185 -21.45 -10.21 12.46
C ASP A 185 -20.26 -11.13 12.12
N GLY A 186 -19.09 -10.56 11.79
CA GLY A 186 -17.89 -11.30 11.38
C GLY A 186 -17.92 -11.80 9.93
N SER A 187 -18.99 -11.53 9.18
CA SER A 187 -19.01 -11.78 7.74
C SER A 187 -18.13 -10.78 7.00
N PHE A 188 -17.70 -11.14 5.79
CA PHE A 188 -16.88 -10.28 4.94
C PHE A 188 -17.57 -9.99 3.63
N GLU A 189 -17.53 -8.72 3.24
CA GLU A 189 -17.61 -8.33 1.83
C GLU A 189 -16.20 -8.00 1.32
N TYR A 190 -15.97 -8.21 0.03
CA TYR A 190 -14.67 -7.92 -0.55
C TYR A 190 -14.76 -7.50 -2.02
N VAL A 191 -13.76 -6.71 -2.42
CA VAL A 191 -13.46 -6.44 -3.83
C VAL A 191 -12.06 -6.93 -4.14
N LEU A 192 -11.94 -7.89 -5.05
CA LEU A 192 -10.65 -8.29 -5.60
C LEU A 192 -10.31 -7.38 -6.77
N GLN A 193 -9.20 -6.65 -6.65
CA GLN A 193 -8.59 -5.89 -7.73
C GLN A 193 -7.35 -6.66 -8.24
N VAL A 194 -7.42 -7.16 -9.46
CA VAL A 194 -6.30 -7.82 -10.15
C VAL A 194 -5.61 -6.81 -11.05
N ILE A 195 -4.32 -6.57 -10.81
CA ILE A 195 -3.52 -5.61 -11.58
C ILE A 195 -2.41 -6.33 -12.33
N TYR A 196 -2.33 -6.10 -13.64
CA TYR A 196 -1.35 -6.72 -14.52
C TYR A 196 -0.92 -5.76 -15.64
N ASN A 197 0.07 -6.15 -16.45
CA ASN A 197 0.64 -5.33 -17.52
C ASN A 197 1.16 -3.96 -17.02
N ARG A 198 2.04 -3.96 -16.02
CA ARG A 198 2.52 -2.69 -15.41
C ARG A 198 3.45 -1.85 -16.30
N CYS A 199 4.11 -2.47 -17.28
CA CYS A 199 5.15 -1.83 -18.10
C CYS A 199 4.72 -1.65 -19.56
N ASN A 200 4.52 -2.76 -20.27
CA ASN A 200 4.07 -2.77 -21.66
C ASN A 200 3.33 -4.10 -21.94
N PRO A 201 2.03 -4.10 -22.30
CA PRO A 201 1.15 -2.95 -22.58
C PRO A 201 0.82 -2.11 -21.33
N LEU A 202 -0.02 -1.09 -21.48
CA LEU A 202 -0.44 -0.22 -20.37
C LEU A 202 -1.13 -1.01 -19.24
N LEU A 203 -1.01 -0.50 -18.02
CA LEU A 203 -1.63 -1.02 -16.80
C LEU A 203 -3.09 -1.43 -17.03
N SER A 204 -3.35 -2.72 -16.81
CA SER A 204 -4.67 -3.34 -16.87
C SER A 204 -5.17 -3.62 -15.46
N MET A 205 -6.48 -3.48 -15.23
CA MET A 205 -7.11 -3.77 -13.94
C MET A 205 -8.45 -4.45 -14.12
N ASN A 206 -8.66 -5.57 -13.41
CA ASN A 206 -9.94 -6.26 -13.34
C ASN A 206 -10.45 -6.24 -11.90
N PHE A 207 -11.74 -5.96 -11.72
CA PHE A 207 -12.39 -5.89 -10.41
C PHE A 207 -13.48 -6.96 -10.31
N TYR A 208 -13.47 -7.71 -9.21
CA TYR A 208 -14.44 -8.73 -8.88
C TYR A 208 -15.06 -8.36 -7.53
N VAL A 209 -16.38 -8.48 -7.42
CA VAL A 209 -17.15 -8.04 -6.24
C VAL A 209 -17.79 -9.26 -5.62
N ASN A 210 -17.38 -9.61 -4.39
CA ASN A 210 -17.89 -10.77 -3.64
C ASN A 210 -17.84 -12.10 -4.43
N ASN A 211 -16.97 -12.21 -5.43
CA ASN A 211 -16.72 -13.40 -6.22
C ASN A 211 -15.27 -13.39 -6.75
N LEU A 212 -14.85 -14.46 -7.45
CA LEU A 212 -13.49 -14.57 -8.03
C LEU A 212 -13.47 -14.81 -9.54
N ASN A 213 -14.62 -15.06 -10.17
CA ASN A 213 -14.73 -15.59 -11.53
C ASN A 213 -15.43 -14.63 -12.51
N GLU A 214 -16.29 -13.74 -12.03
CA GLU A 214 -17.03 -12.78 -12.84
C GLU A 214 -16.59 -11.34 -12.56
N ALA A 215 -15.88 -10.75 -13.53
CA ALA A 215 -15.38 -9.39 -13.41
C ALA A 215 -16.52 -8.36 -13.52
N TYR A 216 -16.71 -7.58 -12.48
CA TYR A 216 -17.67 -6.48 -12.39
C TYR A 216 -17.29 -5.28 -13.28
N HIS A 217 -15.99 -4.95 -13.27
CA HIS A 217 -15.43 -3.84 -14.03
C HIS A 217 -14.02 -4.18 -14.49
N LYS A 218 -13.66 -3.69 -15.67
CA LYS A 218 -12.37 -3.93 -16.29
C LYS A 218 -11.85 -2.64 -16.92
N ILE A 219 -10.56 -2.39 -16.79
CA ILE A 219 -9.85 -1.24 -17.33
C ILE A 219 -8.69 -1.76 -18.18
N ARG A 220 -8.71 -1.43 -19.47
CA ARG A 220 -7.66 -1.81 -20.44
C ARG A 220 -7.33 -3.31 -20.39
N ASP A 221 -8.36 -4.15 -20.22
CA ASP A 221 -8.22 -5.60 -20.16
C ASP A 221 -7.68 -6.14 -21.49
N THR A 222 -6.70 -7.04 -21.40
CA THR A 222 -6.09 -7.73 -22.54
C THR A 222 -6.42 -9.23 -22.54
N GLY A 223 -7.40 -9.66 -21.73
CA GLY A 223 -7.89 -11.03 -21.70
C GLY A 223 -7.19 -11.94 -20.69
N LEU A 224 -6.75 -11.39 -19.55
CA LEU A 224 -6.19 -12.22 -18.47
C LEU A 224 -7.23 -13.24 -17.97
N ASP A 225 -6.90 -14.53 -18.11
CA ASP A 225 -7.67 -15.62 -17.51
C ASP A 225 -7.10 -15.97 -16.13
N VAL A 226 -7.93 -15.80 -15.11
CA VAL A 226 -7.59 -16.12 -13.72
C VAL A 226 -7.94 -17.56 -13.35
N ASN A 227 -8.69 -18.29 -14.20
CA ASN A 227 -9.13 -19.65 -13.93
C ASN A 227 -7.99 -20.63 -13.54
N PRO A 228 -6.81 -20.59 -14.17
CA PRO A 228 -5.70 -21.47 -13.81
C PRO A 228 -5.23 -21.31 -12.35
N GLN A 229 -5.50 -20.17 -11.71
CA GLN A 229 -5.07 -19.84 -10.35
C GLN A 229 -6.22 -19.84 -9.34
N MET A 230 -7.39 -20.41 -9.68
CA MET A 230 -8.58 -20.33 -8.83
C MET A 230 -8.39 -20.93 -7.45
N ALA A 231 -7.68 -22.05 -7.35
CA ALA A 231 -7.40 -22.68 -6.05
C ALA A 231 -6.55 -21.75 -5.16
N GLN A 232 -5.52 -21.13 -5.74
CA GLN A 232 -4.64 -20.19 -5.04
C GLN A 232 -5.38 -18.90 -4.68
N LEU A 233 -6.30 -18.42 -5.54
CA LEU A 233 -7.13 -17.26 -5.24
C LEU A 233 -8.13 -17.52 -4.10
N GLN A 234 -8.75 -18.69 -4.06
CA GLN A 234 -9.62 -19.09 -2.96
C GLN A 234 -8.83 -19.19 -1.64
N HIS A 235 -7.62 -19.73 -1.70
CA HIS A 235 -6.71 -19.80 -0.56
C HIS A 235 -6.28 -18.40 -0.10
N ALA A 236 -5.85 -17.53 -1.01
CA ALA A 236 -5.51 -16.14 -0.71
C ALA A 236 -6.70 -15.36 -0.12
N LEU A 237 -7.93 -15.62 -0.57
CA LEU A 237 -9.13 -15.03 0.03
C LEU A 237 -9.34 -15.52 1.47
N ALA A 238 -9.15 -16.81 1.76
CA ALA A 238 -9.25 -17.34 3.12
C ALA A 238 -8.22 -16.68 4.06
N LEU A 239 -6.95 -16.58 3.61
CA LEU A 239 -5.89 -15.89 4.34
C LEU A 239 -6.22 -14.40 4.55
N SER A 240 -6.78 -13.75 3.52
CA SER A 240 -7.18 -12.34 3.59
C SER A 240 -8.27 -12.11 4.65
N LYS A 241 -9.22 -13.04 4.81
CA LYS A 241 -10.23 -12.97 5.88
C LYS A 241 -9.59 -13.07 7.28
N THR A 242 -8.64 -13.98 7.47
CA THR A 242 -7.89 -14.10 8.73
C THR A 242 -7.14 -12.81 9.04
N LEU A 243 -6.38 -12.28 8.09
CA LEU A 243 -5.58 -11.06 8.27
C LEU A 243 -6.43 -9.80 8.47
N ALA A 244 -7.64 -9.76 7.89
CA ALA A 244 -8.55 -8.63 7.97
C ALA A 244 -9.49 -8.67 9.18
N SER A 245 -9.50 -9.75 9.96
CA SER A 245 -10.45 -9.95 11.09
C SER A 245 -10.38 -8.86 12.16
N ASP A 246 -9.21 -8.26 12.38
CA ASP A 246 -8.99 -7.22 13.39
C ASP A 246 -9.34 -5.80 12.89
N PHE A 247 -9.79 -5.64 11.63
CA PHE A 247 -10.02 -4.33 11.01
C PHE A 247 -11.39 -4.23 10.35
N ASP A 248 -12.02 -3.05 10.45
CA ASP A 248 -13.24 -2.72 9.70
C ASP A 248 -13.00 -2.67 8.18
N TYR A 249 -11.77 -2.31 7.79
CA TYR A 249 -11.30 -2.38 6.41
C TYR A 249 -9.77 -2.49 6.35
N VAL A 250 -9.26 -3.38 5.50
CA VAL A 250 -7.85 -3.43 5.09
C VAL A 250 -7.75 -3.99 3.68
N ARG A 251 -6.80 -3.49 2.89
CA ARG A 251 -6.42 -4.15 1.63
C ARG A 251 -5.28 -5.11 1.88
N VAL A 252 -5.45 -6.36 1.47
CA VAL A 252 -4.44 -7.41 1.56
C VAL A 252 -3.96 -7.73 0.15
N ASP A 253 -2.67 -7.54 -0.09
CA ASP A 253 -2.06 -7.73 -1.39
C ASP A 253 -1.27 -9.05 -1.42
N TRP A 254 -1.43 -9.82 -2.50
CA TRP A 254 -0.75 -11.09 -2.71
C TRP A 254 -0.09 -11.17 -4.08
N TYR A 255 0.97 -11.96 -4.14
CA TYR A 255 1.57 -12.49 -5.36
C TYR A 255 1.31 -14.00 -5.44
N ILE A 256 1.03 -14.49 -6.64
CA ILE A 256 0.85 -15.92 -6.91
C ILE A 256 1.85 -16.32 -7.98
N ASP A 257 2.67 -17.33 -7.69
CA ASP A 257 3.70 -17.85 -8.60
C ASP A 257 3.65 -19.39 -8.57
N GLY A 258 3.10 -19.98 -9.64
CA GLY A 258 2.71 -21.39 -9.66
C GLY A 258 1.76 -21.72 -8.51
N ASP A 259 2.14 -22.69 -7.68
CA ASP A 259 1.35 -23.12 -6.52
C ASP A 259 1.63 -22.31 -5.24
N ARG A 260 2.58 -21.37 -5.28
CA ARG A 260 2.97 -20.59 -4.10
C ARG A 260 2.25 -19.26 -4.03
N ILE A 261 1.92 -18.86 -2.82
CA ILE A 261 1.28 -17.58 -2.49
C ILE A 261 2.23 -16.81 -1.60
N TYR A 262 2.52 -15.56 -1.95
CA TYR A 262 3.37 -14.67 -1.17
C TYR A 262 2.60 -13.42 -0.76
N PHE A 263 2.69 -13.09 0.52
CA PHE A 263 2.19 -11.84 1.08
C PHE A 263 2.97 -10.65 0.49
N GLY A 264 2.23 -9.65 0.00
CA GLY A 264 2.76 -8.41 -0.53
C GLY A 264 2.75 -7.28 0.50
N GLU A 265 1.56 -6.80 0.87
CA GLU A 265 1.39 -5.71 1.83
C GLU A 265 0.00 -5.65 2.47
N LEU A 266 -0.09 -5.00 3.63
CA LEU A 266 -1.34 -4.50 4.20
C LEU A 266 -1.44 -2.99 3.99
N THR A 267 -2.53 -2.53 3.38
CA THR A 267 -2.77 -1.10 3.12
C THR A 267 -4.04 -0.62 3.80
N PHE A 268 -3.91 0.40 4.65
CA PHE A 268 -5.01 0.96 5.45
C PHE A 268 -5.62 2.24 4.86
N THR A 269 -4.88 3.01 4.06
CA THR A 269 -5.35 4.28 3.48
C THR A 269 -5.05 4.41 1.98
N PRO A 270 -5.48 3.45 1.14
CA PRO A 270 -5.03 3.34 -0.25
C PRO A 270 -5.23 4.65 -1.02
N GLY A 271 -4.18 5.03 -1.76
CA GLY A 271 -4.15 6.24 -2.58
C GLY A 271 -4.41 7.53 -1.80
N ALA A 272 -4.25 7.52 -0.47
CA ALA A 272 -4.58 8.62 0.43
C ALA A 272 -6.00 9.19 0.22
N GLY A 273 -6.95 8.35 -0.20
CA GLY A 273 -8.33 8.76 -0.50
C GLY A 273 -8.51 9.44 -1.85
N LEU A 274 -7.58 9.23 -2.77
CA LEU A 274 -7.60 9.76 -4.15
C LEU A 274 -7.56 8.64 -5.20
N VAL A 275 -8.05 7.45 -4.87
CA VAL A 275 -8.06 6.28 -5.77
C VAL A 275 -8.94 6.56 -6.98
N THR A 276 -8.44 6.21 -8.17
CA THR A 276 -9.14 6.30 -9.46
C THR A 276 -9.40 4.93 -10.06
N GLY A 277 -10.28 4.84 -11.06
CA GLY A 277 -10.68 3.57 -11.67
C GLY A 277 -11.76 2.83 -10.88
N LEU A 278 -12.35 3.47 -9.86
CA LEU A 278 -13.50 2.98 -9.11
C LEU A 278 -14.82 3.35 -9.82
N ASP A 279 -14.89 3.08 -11.12
CA ASP A 279 -16.01 3.45 -11.99
C ASP A 279 -17.21 2.50 -11.83
N ARG A 280 -18.29 2.73 -12.59
CA ARG A 280 -19.55 1.97 -12.54
C ARG A 280 -20.22 1.93 -11.14
N GLY A 281 -19.90 2.87 -10.26
CA GLY A 281 -20.42 2.91 -8.90
C GLY A 281 -19.59 2.15 -7.87
N LEU A 282 -18.44 1.58 -8.26
CA LEU A 282 -17.58 0.82 -7.35
C LEU A 282 -17.12 1.67 -6.15
N ASN A 283 -16.85 2.96 -6.35
CA ASN A 283 -16.53 3.88 -5.25
C ASN A 283 -17.66 4.02 -4.22
N GLN A 284 -18.93 4.00 -4.66
CA GLN A 284 -20.09 4.03 -3.76
C GLN A 284 -20.28 2.68 -3.09
N MET A 285 -20.24 1.60 -3.86
CA MET A 285 -20.41 0.23 -3.37
C MET A 285 -19.38 -0.14 -2.28
N MET A 286 -18.09 0.09 -2.54
CA MET A 286 -17.03 -0.10 -1.53
C MET A 286 -17.21 0.83 -0.32
N GLY A 287 -17.81 2.01 -0.54
CA GLY A 287 -18.25 2.88 0.54
C GLY A 287 -19.30 2.20 1.40
N ASP A 288 -20.37 1.68 0.82
CA ASP A 288 -21.48 1.02 1.52
C ASP A 288 -21.04 -0.27 2.23
N MET A 289 -20.07 -1.00 1.64
CA MET A 289 -19.45 -2.17 2.26
C MET A 289 -18.73 -1.83 3.58
N TRP A 290 -18.10 -0.66 3.67
CA TRP A 290 -17.26 -0.31 4.81
C TRP A 290 -18.06 0.29 5.97
N ILE A 291 -18.27 -0.47 7.04
CA ILE A 291 -18.90 0.01 8.26
C ILE A 291 -17.85 0.68 9.18
N GLN A 292 -17.72 2.02 9.10
CA GLN A 292 -16.84 2.80 9.98
C GLN A 292 -17.56 3.15 11.29
N ASP A 293 -17.48 2.27 12.28
CA ASP A 293 -18.02 2.53 13.60
C ASP A 293 -17.07 3.40 14.42
N ARG A 294 -17.59 4.47 15.04
CA ARG A 294 -16.82 5.42 15.87
C ARG A 294 -16.25 4.81 17.16
N ARG A 295 -16.43 3.51 17.40
CA ARG A 295 -15.91 2.81 18.58
C ARG A 295 -14.58 2.19 18.16
N GLY A 296 -13.50 2.72 18.72
CA GLY A 296 -12.12 2.40 18.33
C GLY A 296 -11.86 0.90 18.20
N THR A 297 -10.99 0.54 17.25
CA THR A 297 -10.24 -0.72 17.25
C THR A 297 -9.49 -0.82 18.59
N GLN A 298 -10.14 -1.34 19.62
CA GLN A 298 -9.44 -1.83 20.81
C GLN A 298 -9.03 -3.26 20.51
N ILE A 299 -7.77 -3.46 20.13
CA ILE A 299 -7.16 -4.77 20.13
C ILE A 299 -6.80 -5.08 21.60
N PRO A 300 -7.40 -6.08 22.26
CA PRO A 300 -6.98 -6.48 23.59
C PRO A 300 -5.58 -7.11 23.50
N GLY A 301 -4.59 -6.56 24.21
CA GLY A 301 -3.33 -7.26 24.51
C GLY A 301 -2.05 -6.83 23.78
N VAL A 302 -2.05 -5.77 22.97
CA VAL A 302 -0.79 -5.26 22.36
C VAL A 302 -0.28 -4.04 23.12
N THR A 303 0.60 -4.26 24.10
CA THR A 303 1.43 -3.18 24.66
C THR A 303 2.54 -2.84 23.66
N VAL A 304 2.41 -1.71 22.97
CA VAL A 304 3.47 -1.15 22.13
C VAL A 304 4.50 -0.49 23.05
N PRO A 305 5.82 -0.79 22.93
CA PRO A 305 6.85 -0.03 23.64
C PRO A 305 6.77 1.44 23.22
N GLU A 306 6.86 2.36 24.17
CA GLU A 306 6.90 3.80 23.88
C GLU A 306 8.07 4.11 22.93
N VAL A 307 7.76 4.29 21.64
CA VAL A 307 8.69 4.86 20.69
C VAL A 307 8.80 6.33 21.04
N ALA A 308 9.96 6.75 21.55
CA ALA A 308 10.26 8.14 21.85
C ALA A 308 10.01 9.00 20.60
N ILE A 309 8.90 9.75 20.62
CA ILE A 309 8.49 10.64 19.55
C ILE A 309 9.46 11.84 19.55
N PRO A 310 10.15 12.15 18.43
CA PRO A 310 10.85 13.42 18.30
C PRO A 310 9.84 14.55 18.46
N ALA A 311 9.99 15.35 19.52
CA ALA A 311 9.05 16.39 19.91
C ALA A 311 9.02 17.54 18.90
N VAL A 312 8.30 17.37 17.79
CA VAL A 312 7.86 18.49 16.95
C VAL A 312 6.47 18.16 16.41
N LEU A 313 5.45 18.48 17.20
CA LEU A 313 4.09 18.70 16.70
C LEU A 313 4.11 19.86 15.69
N LYS A 314 4.43 19.59 14.43
CA LYS A 314 4.15 20.51 13.33
C LYS A 314 2.67 20.35 12.98
N LYS A 315 1.89 21.32 13.49
CA LYS A 315 0.51 21.70 13.14
C LYS A 315 -0.20 20.74 12.18
N ILE A 316 -1.16 20.00 12.76
CA ILE A 316 -2.21 19.26 12.05
C ILE A 316 -2.84 20.13 10.97
#